data_AF-A0A5D6W9T7-F1
#
_entry.id   AF-A0A5D6W9T7-F1
#
_cell.length_a   1.000
_cell.length_b   1.000
_cell.length_c   1.000
_cell.angle_alpha   90.00
_cell.angle_beta   90.00
_cell.angle_gamma   90.00
#
_symmetry.space_group_name_H-M   'P 1'
#
loop_
_entity.id
_entity.type
_entity.pdbx_description
1 polymer ?
#
loop_
_entity_poly.entity_id
_entity_poly.type
_entity_poly.pdbx_seq_one_letter_code
_entity_poly.pdbx_strand_id
1 'polypeptide(L)'
;MYWWTRNILRKYCLTITIIVAAFVWSGKLSVYSYAEAFGQVEDNWLIYWYICGSDLETENGWATDDLIELTKVKLPPNVRVVILTGGARNWQNDMVKPGELGVYLYDSNGIKELSRCAEEDMGAAETLESFLSLGKAAFPEENLRRVFVFWNHGGGSAGGVCLDERTGNVLSLNEITDTFAKVYGTSEAKPPFEMVGFDACLMATYDTANALKGISRYMTASEETEPGNGWDYTKWVGTLANNPSMDGAELGRVICDSYMKGCREYGTADKATLSVIDISKIPALGKAYENYGIEALKLASNNVVTP
;
A
#
# COMPACT_ATOMS: atom_id res chain seq x y z
N MET A 1 3.45 -37.62 15.82
CA MET A 1 4.27 -36.45 16.19
C MET A 1 4.91 -35.75 14.97
N TYR A 2 4.25 -35.78 13.80
CA TYR A 2 4.79 -35.24 12.53
C TYR A 2 3.82 -34.32 11.76
N TRP A 3 2.61 -34.08 12.32
CA TRP A 3 1.56 -33.26 11.70
C TRP A 3 1.44 -31.87 12.35
N TRP A 4 1.87 -31.74 13.61
CA TRP A 4 1.83 -30.48 14.37
C TRP A 4 2.98 -29.52 14.05
N THR A 5 4.15 -30.04 13.67
CA THR A 5 5.33 -29.21 13.31
C THR A 5 5.23 -28.57 11.94
N ARG A 6 4.46 -29.15 11.00
CA ARG A 6 4.21 -28.56 9.67
C ARG A 6 3.27 -27.35 9.69
N ASN A 7 2.32 -27.28 10.62
CA ASN A 7 1.39 -26.15 10.73
C ASN A 7 1.97 -24.94 11.47
N ILE A 8 3.03 -25.13 12.27
CA ILE A 8 3.72 -24.01 12.93
C ILE A 8 4.71 -23.35 11.96
N LEU A 9 5.38 -24.11 11.10
CA LEU A 9 6.34 -23.56 10.12
C LEU A 9 5.67 -22.84 8.93
N ARG A 10 4.39 -23.11 8.66
CA ARG A 10 3.61 -22.49 7.58
C ARG A 10 3.02 -21.11 7.95
N LYS A 11 3.07 -20.72 9.22
CA LYS A 11 2.44 -19.50 9.74
C LYS A 11 3.40 -18.32 9.95
N TYR A 12 4.69 -18.50 9.67
CA TYR A 12 5.69 -17.50 10.04
C TYR A 12 6.78 -17.26 8.98
N CYS A 13 6.41 -17.16 7.70
CA CYS A 13 7.39 -16.98 6.62
C CYS A 13 8.04 -15.58 6.65
N LEU A 14 7.29 -14.56 7.09
CA LEU A 14 7.78 -13.19 7.31
C LEU A 14 8.12 -12.89 8.78
N THR A 15 7.89 -13.84 9.69
CA THR A 15 8.11 -13.69 11.14
C THR A 15 9.33 -14.46 11.64
N ILE A 16 9.96 -15.31 10.82
CA ILE A 16 11.22 -16.01 11.13
C ILE A 16 12.31 -15.53 10.17
N THR A 17 12.82 -14.32 10.37
CA THR A 17 14.26 -13.98 10.31
C THR A 17 14.50 -12.64 11.05
N ILE A 18 14.09 -12.56 12.31
CA ILE A 18 14.66 -11.57 13.24
C ILE A 18 15.11 -12.34 14.47
N ILE A 19 16.25 -13.04 14.33
CA ILE A 19 17.05 -13.38 15.51
C ILE A 19 17.50 -12.05 16.10
N VAL A 20 17.01 -11.80 17.30
CA VAL A 20 17.46 -10.80 18.26
C VAL A 20 18.96 -10.57 18.10
N ALA A 21 19.34 -9.37 17.65
CA ALA A 21 20.71 -8.91 17.64
C ALA A 21 21.18 -8.72 19.10
N ALA A 22 21.61 -9.82 19.71
CA ALA A 22 22.34 -9.82 20.97
C ALA A 22 23.42 -10.90 20.95
N PHE A 23 24.22 -10.95 19.89
CA PHE A 23 25.56 -11.52 19.95
C PHE A 23 26.48 -10.73 19.02
N VAL A 24 27.21 -9.80 19.63
CA VAL A 24 28.43 -9.22 19.08
C VAL A 24 29.38 -10.39 18.76
N TRP A 25 29.98 -10.34 17.57
CA TRP A 25 31.18 -11.06 17.11
C TRP A 25 30.97 -11.97 15.88
N SER A 26 30.81 -11.32 14.71
CA SER A 26 31.45 -11.69 13.42
C SER A 26 30.84 -10.90 12.26
N GLY A 27 31.11 -9.59 12.22
CA GLY A 27 31.18 -8.76 10.99
C GLY A 27 30.27 -9.06 9.79
N LYS A 28 28.96 -9.29 9.96
CA LYS A 28 27.97 -9.25 8.88
C LYS A 28 26.74 -8.45 9.31
N LEU A 29 26.47 -7.43 8.50
CA LEU A 29 25.55 -6.29 8.66
C LEU A 29 24.23 -6.59 9.38
N SER A 30 23.92 -5.76 10.39
CA SER A 30 22.63 -5.73 11.07
C SER A 30 21.73 -4.64 10.45
N VAL A 31 20.44 -4.96 10.33
CA VAL A 31 19.36 -4.02 10.00
C VAL A 31 19.36 -2.81 10.97
N TYR A 32 19.86 -3.00 12.19
CA TYR A 32 20.00 -1.94 13.21
C TYR A 32 20.98 -0.82 12.82
N SER A 33 22.06 -1.10 12.09
CA SER A 33 22.99 -0.04 11.67
C SER A 33 22.37 0.96 10.69
N TYR A 34 21.29 0.57 10.00
CA TYR A 34 20.54 1.45 9.10
C TYR A 34 19.53 2.32 9.87
N ALA A 35 18.96 1.82 10.97
CA ALA A 35 18.02 2.59 11.81
C ALA A 35 18.71 3.74 12.58
N GLU A 36 19.95 3.55 13.04
CA GLU A 36 20.67 4.56 13.83
C GLU A 36 20.99 5.86 13.06
N ALA A 37 21.27 5.78 11.75
CA ALA A 37 21.51 6.97 10.92
C ALA A 37 20.22 7.74 10.58
N PHE A 38 19.05 7.12 10.74
CA PHE A 38 17.74 7.63 10.33
C PHE A 38 17.04 8.42 11.43
N GLY A 39 17.20 7.99 12.69
CA GLY A 39 16.64 8.67 13.86
C GLY A 39 17.21 10.08 14.14
N GLN A 40 18.14 10.58 13.32
CA GLN A 40 18.78 11.89 13.49
C GLN A 40 18.31 12.97 12.50
N VAL A 41 17.48 12.62 11.51
CA VAL A 41 16.97 13.56 10.49
C VAL A 41 15.48 13.80 10.72
N GLU A 42 15.01 15.04 10.55
CA GLU A 42 13.58 15.36 10.55
C GLU A 42 12.90 14.85 9.25
N ASP A 43 11.57 14.72 9.26
CA ASP A 43 10.77 14.30 8.10
C ASP A 43 11.15 12.94 7.50
N ASN A 44 11.13 11.93 8.36
CA ASN A 44 11.39 10.54 7.99
C ASN A 44 10.17 9.90 7.30
N TRP A 45 10.40 9.24 6.17
CA TRP A 45 9.36 8.54 5.41
C TRP A 45 9.68 7.06 5.19
N LEU A 46 8.66 6.23 5.39
CA LEU A 46 8.64 4.84 4.99
C LEU A 46 7.43 4.59 4.09
N ILE A 47 7.70 4.23 2.85
CA ILE A 47 6.70 3.79 1.89
C ILE A 47 6.64 2.26 1.95
N TYR A 48 5.48 1.72 2.27
CA TYR A 48 5.15 0.32 2.04
C TYR A 48 4.60 0.19 0.64
N TRP A 49 5.17 -0.69 -0.17
CA TRP A 49 4.69 -0.96 -1.51
C TRP A 49 4.32 -2.45 -1.61
N TYR A 50 3.02 -2.71 -1.64
CA TYR A 50 2.44 -4.05 -1.69
C TYR A 50 2.08 -4.40 -3.13
N ILE A 51 3.01 -5.06 -3.82
CA ILE A 51 2.92 -5.38 -5.24
C ILE A 51 2.38 -6.80 -5.40
N CYS A 52 1.05 -6.91 -5.49
CA CYS A 52 0.39 -8.14 -5.93
C CYS A 52 0.37 -8.12 -7.47
N GLY A 53 1.34 -8.78 -8.09
CA GLY A 53 1.66 -8.59 -9.52
C GLY A 53 0.56 -9.04 -10.47
N SER A 54 -0.21 -10.07 -10.09
CA SER A 54 -1.34 -10.62 -10.86
C SER A 54 -1.05 -10.93 -12.34
N ASP A 55 -2.11 -11.01 -13.14
CA ASP A 55 -2.05 -11.03 -14.61
C ASP A 55 -1.45 -9.74 -15.19
N LEU A 56 -1.51 -8.61 -14.46
CA LEU A 56 -0.91 -7.35 -14.90
C LEU A 56 0.61 -7.49 -15.12
N GLU A 57 1.29 -8.17 -14.20
CA GLU A 57 2.70 -8.50 -14.33
C GLU A 57 2.91 -9.70 -15.27
N THR A 58 2.15 -10.78 -15.10
CA THR A 58 2.33 -12.01 -15.89
C THR A 58 2.23 -11.75 -17.39
N GLU A 59 1.26 -10.92 -17.82
CA GLU A 59 0.98 -10.67 -19.23
C GLU A 59 1.70 -9.43 -19.77
N ASN A 60 1.82 -8.37 -18.97
CA ASN A 60 2.23 -7.06 -19.46
C ASN A 60 3.53 -6.53 -18.84
N GLY A 61 3.97 -7.06 -17.70
CA GLY A 61 5.20 -6.61 -17.02
C GLY A 61 5.08 -5.25 -16.34
N TRP A 62 3.86 -4.79 -16.03
CA TRP A 62 3.66 -3.43 -15.50
C TRP A 62 4.27 -3.22 -14.11
N ALA A 63 4.23 -4.24 -13.23
CA ALA A 63 4.91 -4.14 -11.94
C ALA A 63 6.43 -4.06 -12.11
N THR A 64 6.98 -4.77 -13.10
CA THR A 64 8.40 -4.65 -13.48
C THR A 64 8.74 -3.25 -13.96
N ASP A 65 7.92 -2.64 -14.82
CA ASP A 65 8.14 -1.28 -15.31
C ASP A 65 8.15 -0.25 -14.17
N ASP A 66 7.21 -0.37 -13.23
CA ASP A 66 7.14 0.52 -12.05
C ASP A 66 8.33 0.33 -11.10
N LEU A 67 8.78 -0.91 -10.89
CA LEU A 67 10.02 -1.18 -10.15
C LEU A 67 11.22 -0.50 -10.84
N ILE A 68 11.31 -0.55 -12.17
CA ILE A 68 12.36 0.14 -12.93
C ILE A 68 12.24 1.66 -12.74
N GLU A 69 11.03 2.22 -12.76
CA GLU A 69 10.81 3.64 -12.46
C GLU A 69 11.33 4.06 -11.08
N LEU A 70 11.00 3.30 -10.04
CA LEU A 70 11.51 3.57 -8.69
C LEU A 70 13.05 3.61 -8.67
N THR A 71 13.72 2.70 -9.37
CA THR A 71 15.19 2.65 -9.40
C THR A 71 15.85 3.85 -10.10
N LYS A 72 15.09 4.66 -10.85
CA LYS A 72 15.58 5.92 -11.44
C LYS A 72 15.69 7.05 -10.40
N VAL A 73 15.10 6.89 -9.22
CA VAL A 73 15.07 7.91 -8.17
C VAL A 73 16.18 7.69 -7.15
N LYS A 74 17.05 8.69 -6.95
CA LYS A 74 18.02 8.67 -5.85
C LYS A 74 17.36 9.12 -4.55
N LEU A 75 17.16 8.20 -3.61
CA LEU A 75 16.56 8.53 -2.31
C LEU A 75 17.55 9.22 -1.35
N PRO A 76 17.12 10.22 -0.58
CA PRO A 76 17.88 10.72 0.55
C PRO A 76 17.86 9.70 1.71
N PRO A 77 18.74 9.83 2.72
CA PRO A 77 18.80 8.90 3.84
C PRO A 77 17.50 8.76 4.65
N ASN A 78 16.65 9.79 4.66
CA ASN A 78 15.39 9.86 5.43
C ASN A 78 14.15 9.39 4.65
N VAL A 79 14.29 8.85 3.43
CA VAL A 79 13.18 8.25 2.67
C VAL A 79 13.54 6.82 2.28
N ARG A 80 12.62 5.89 2.55
CA ARG A 80 12.79 4.45 2.28
C ARG A 80 11.53 3.85 1.68
N VAL A 81 11.71 2.83 0.85
CA VAL A 81 10.61 2.00 0.34
C VAL A 81 10.86 0.55 0.77
N VAL A 82 9.94 -0.02 1.53
CA VAL A 82 9.87 -1.47 1.76
C VAL A 82 8.86 -2.06 0.80
N ILE A 83 9.27 -3.09 0.06
CA ILE A 83 8.52 -3.63 -1.07
C ILE A 83 8.24 -5.11 -0.79
N LEU A 84 6.98 -5.53 -0.94
CA LEU A 84 6.60 -6.94 -1.01
C LEU A 84 6.14 -7.25 -2.44
N THR A 85 6.64 -8.35 -3.01
CA THR A 85 6.25 -8.82 -4.34
C THR A 85 5.73 -10.26 -4.27
N GLY A 86 4.65 -10.54 -4.98
CA GLY A 86 4.07 -11.89 -5.12
C GLY A 86 2.86 -11.89 -6.05
N GLY A 87 2.09 -12.99 -6.06
CA GLY A 87 0.75 -13.03 -6.66
C GLY A 87 0.67 -13.08 -8.19
N ALA A 88 1.80 -13.08 -8.91
CA ALA A 88 1.87 -13.29 -10.35
C ALA A 88 2.43 -14.68 -10.69
N ARG A 89 1.98 -15.28 -11.80
CA ARG A 89 2.54 -16.56 -12.31
C ARG A 89 3.93 -16.40 -12.91
N ASN A 90 4.23 -15.26 -13.51
CA ASN A 90 5.53 -14.94 -14.11
C ASN A 90 5.92 -13.50 -13.76
N TRP A 91 7.22 -13.21 -13.80
CA TRP A 91 7.78 -11.87 -13.64
C TRP A 91 8.72 -11.56 -14.81
N GLN A 92 8.68 -10.33 -15.31
CA GLN A 92 9.47 -9.87 -16.46
C GLN A 92 10.84 -9.29 -16.07
N ASN A 93 11.33 -9.64 -14.89
CA ASN A 93 12.65 -9.27 -14.38
C ASN A 93 13.33 -10.43 -13.63
N ASP A 94 14.63 -10.31 -13.41
CA ASP A 94 15.42 -11.33 -12.72
C ASP A 94 15.44 -11.17 -11.19
N MET A 95 14.93 -10.06 -10.65
CA MET A 95 14.93 -9.78 -9.21
C MET A 95 13.86 -10.60 -8.50
N VAL A 96 12.61 -10.48 -8.96
CA VAL A 96 11.46 -11.18 -8.40
C VAL A 96 11.35 -12.57 -9.01
N LYS A 97 11.14 -13.58 -8.16
CA LYS A 97 11.02 -14.97 -8.62
C LYS A 97 9.57 -15.44 -8.55
N PRO A 98 9.03 -15.98 -9.64
CA PRO A 98 7.74 -16.67 -9.60
C PRO A 98 7.74 -17.79 -8.57
N GLY A 99 6.62 -17.98 -7.84
CA GLY A 99 6.52 -19.04 -6.84
C GLY A 99 7.12 -18.68 -5.47
N GLU A 100 7.47 -17.41 -5.23
CA GLU A 100 8.06 -16.93 -3.98
C GLU A 100 7.47 -15.57 -3.61
N LEU A 101 7.44 -15.27 -2.31
CA LEU A 101 7.31 -13.90 -1.82
C LEU A 101 8.70 -13.28 -1.67
N GLY A 102 8.89 -12.09 -2.24
CA GLY A 102 10.13 -11.32 -2.12
C GLY A 102 9.92 -10.05 -1.29
N VAL A 103 10.81 -9.79 -0.33
CA VAL A 103 10.83 -8.55 0.45
C VAL A 103 12.10 -7.78 0.16
N TYR A 104 11.96 -6.52 -0.24
CA TYR A 104 13.08 -5.66 -0.62
C TYR A 104 13.04 -4.34 0.16
N LEU A 105 14.21 -3.74 0.32
CA LEU A 105 14.39 -2.38 0.79
C LEU A 105 15.06 -1.57 -0.30
N TYR A 106 14.43 -0.47 -0.70
CA TYR A 106 15.04 0.58 -1.50
C TYR A 106 15.34 1.78 -0.61
N ASP A 107 16.62 2.13 -0.50
CA ASP A 107 17.08 3.30 0.25
C ASP A 107 18.19 4.06 -0.53
N SER A 108 18.88 5.00 0.13
CA SER A 108 19.97 5.78 -0.48
C SER A 108 21.12 4.96 -1.08
N ASN A 109 21.23 3.67 -0.73
CA ASN A 109 22.22 2.72 -1.23
C ASN A 109 21.69 1.84 -2.38
N GLY A 110 20.46 2.06 -2.84
CA GLY A 110 19.80 1.27 -3.87
C GLY A 110 18.94 0.15 -3.31
N ILE A 111 18.55 -0.78 -4.18
CA ILE A 111 17.65 -1.89 -3.83
C ILE A 111 18.43 -3.08 -3.25
N LYS A 112 17.90 -3.64 -2.17
CA LYS A 112 18.44 -4.81 -1.49
C LYS A 112 17.32 -5.78 -1.14
N GLU A 113 17.51 -7.05 -1.47
CA GLU A 113 16.66 -8.13 -0.96
C GLU A 113 16.90 -8.32 0.55
N LEU A 114 15.84 -8.22 1.34
CA LEU A 114 15.86 -8.46 2.78
C LEU A 114 15.59 -9.92 3.09
N SER A 115 14.59 -10.49 2.44
CA SER A 115 14.18 -11.87 2.65
C SER A 115 13.37 -12.39 1.46
N ARG A 116 13.29 -13.71 1.40
CA ARG A 116 12.54 -14.45 0.41
C ARG A 116 11.94 -15.67 1.07
N CYS A 117 10.76 -16.02 0.61
CA CYS A 117 9.82 -16.80 1.36
C CYS A 117 9.02 -17.67 0.40
N ALA A 118 8.56 -18.84 0.88
CA ALA A 118 7.64 -19.65 0.10
C ALA A 118 6.40 -18.82 -0.25
N GLU A 119 5.84 -19.07 -1.42
CA GLU A 119 4.66 -18.35 -1.87
C GLU A 119 3.50 -18.43 -0.87
N GLU A 120 2.90 -17.27 -0.61
CA GLU A 120 1.64 -17.13 0.11
C GLU A 120 0.67 -16.31 -0.74
N ASP A 121 -0.62 -16.37 -0.39
CA ASP A 121 -1.69 -15.69 -1.10
C ASP A 121 -1.63 -14.18 -0.85
N MET A 122 -1.34 -13.40 -1.90
CA MET A 122 -1.26 -11.93 -1.79
C MET A 122 -2.64 -11.28 -1.61
N GLY A 123 -3.72 -12.01 -1.89
CA GLY A 123 -5.09 -11.60 -1.59
C GLY A 123 -5.55 -11.90 -0.16
N ALA A 124 -4.70 -12.50 0.69
CA ALA A 124 -5.06 -12.89 2.05
C ALA A 124 -4.63 -11.87 3.12
N ALA A 125 -5.48 -11.69 4.14
CA ALA A 125 -5.23 -10.79 5.27
C ALA A 125 -3.94 -11.13 6.03
N GLU A 126 -3.58 -12.42 6.12
CA GLU A 126 -2.37 -12.88 6.81
C GLU A 126 -1.07 -12.39 6.15
N THR A 127 -1.05 -12.31 4.81
CA THR A 127 0.10 -11.80 4.05
C THR A 127 0.27 -10.30 4.28
N LEU A 128 -0.85 -9.55 4.24
CA LEU A 128 -0.87 -8.12 4.56
C LEU A 128 -0.43 -7.86 6.01
N GLU A 129 -0.94 -8.63 6.97
CA GLU A 129 -0.59 -8.51 8.40
C GLU A 129 0.91 -8.71 8.60
N SER A 130 1.44 -9.74 7.96
CA SER A 130 2.84 -10.12 8.06
C SER A 130 3.75 -9.03 7.50
N PHE A 131 3.38 -8.41 6.38
CA PHE A 131 4.14 -7.32 5.78
C PHE A 131 4.12 -6.05 6.61
N LEU A 132 2.94 -5.65 7.11
CA LEU A 132 2.80 -4.51 8.02
C LEU A 132 3.63 -4.73 9.29
N SER A 133 3.57 -5.93 9.86
CA SER A 133 4.32 -6.31 11.07
C SER A 133 5.82 -6.28 10.85
N LEU A 134 6.30 -6.76 9.69
CA LEU A 134 7.71 -6.70 9.31
C LEU A 134 8.22 -5.27 9.30
N GLY A 135 7.52 -4.37 8.59
CA GLY A 135 7.96 -2.97 8.54
C GLY A 135 7.85 -2.28 9.89
N LYS A 136 6.80 -2.57 10.69
CA LYS A 136 6.65 -2.01 12.05
C LYS A 136 7.82 -2.41 12.95
N ALA A 137 8.28 -3.65 12.85
CA ALA A 137 9.40 -4.16 13.64
C ALA A 137 10.76 -3.64 13.13
N ALA A 138 10.93 -3.52 11.81
CA ALA A 138 12.18 -3.08 11.19
C ALA A 138 12.41 -1.56 11.31
N PHE A 139 11.34 -0.77 11.40
CA PHE A 139 11.37 0.69 11.41
C PHE A 139 10.55 1.26 12.60
N PRO A 140 11.10 1.16 13.83
CA PRO A 140 10.40 1.51 15.06
C PRO A 140 10.40 3.02 15.38
N GLU A 141 10.88 3.87 14.47
CA GLU A 141 11.05 5.30 14.74
C GLU A 141 9.70 6.01 14.98
N GLU A 142 9.61 6.79 16.06
CA GLU A 142 8.36 7.44 16.48
C GLU A 142 7.93 8.58 15.52
N ASN A 143 8.89 9.26 14.91
CA ASN A 143 8.67 10.38 13.99
C ASN A 143 8.55 9.94 12.52
N LEU A 144 8.26 8.67 12.27
CA LEU A 144 8.16 8.10 10.92
C LEU A 144 6.77 8.36 10.31
N ARG A 145 6.73 9.12 9.23
CA ARG A 145 5.56 9.22 8.36
C ARG A 145 5.50 7.99 7.46
N ARG A 146 4.32 7.36 7.39
CA ARG A 146 4.13 6.10 6.66
C ARG A 146 3.16 6.31 5.51
N VAL A 147 3.54 5.80 4.35
CA VAL A 147 2.65 5.64 3.19
C VAL A 147 2.47 4.15 2.96
N PHE A 148 1.26 3.70 2.65
CA PHE A 148 1.04 2.35 2.18
C PHE A 148 0.41 2.37 0.79
N VAL A 149 1.02 1.74 -0.20
CA VAL A 149 0.52 1.67 -1.57
C VAL A 149 0.16 0.22 -1.88
N PHE A 150 -1.12 0.00 -2.19
CA PHE A 150 -1.58 -1.23 -2.85
C PHE A 150 -1.42 -1.07 -4.35
N TRP A 151 -0.79 -2.04 -5.00
CA TRP A 151 -0.63 -2.10 -6.46
C TRP A 151 -1.23 -3.41 -6.96
N ASN A 152 -2.27 -3.31 -7.82
CA ASN A 152 -2.91 -4.37 -8.62
C ASN A 152 -4.23 -3.84 -9.24
N HIS A 153 -5.08 -4.73 -9.75
CA HIS A 153 -6.53 -4.56 -9.89
C HIS A 153 -7.21 -4.08 -8.61
N GLY A 154 -8.27 -3.31 -8.81
CA GLY A 154 -9.26 -2.96 -7.81
C GLY A 154 -10.68 -3.14 -8.33
N GLY A 155 -11.57 -3.55 -7.43
CA GLY A 155 -13.00 -3.80 -7.68
C GLY A 155 -13.91 -2.95 -6.80
N GLY A 156 -13.36 -1.86 -6.24
CA GLY A 156 -14.07 -0.95 -5.35
C GLY A 156 -14.65 -1.63 -4.10
N SER A 157 -15.73 -1.06 -3.57
CA SER A 157 -16.30 -1.47 -2.28
C SER A 157 -16.66 -2.96 -2.19
N ALA A 158 -17.10 -3.56 -3.30
CA ALA A 158 -17.57 -4.95 -3.33
C ALA A 158 -16.49 -5.94 -3.79
N GLY A 159 -15.58 -5.52 -4.67
CA GLY A 159 -14.58 -6.39 -5.29
C GLY A 159 -13.21 -6.40 -4.59
N GLY A 160 -12.94 -5.44 -3.70
CA GLY A 160 -11.67 -5.38 -2.98
C GLY A 160 -10.48 -4.96 -3.87
N VAL A 161 -9.26 -5.30 -3.45
CA VAL A 161 -8.01 -4.96 -4.16
C VAL A 161 -7.02 -6.12 -4.09
N CYS A 162 -5.98 -6.09 -4.91
CA CYS A 162 -4.88 -7.08 -4.88
C CYS A 162 -5.32 -8.51 -5.23
N LEU A 163 -5.96 -8.67 -6.40
CA LEU A 163 -6.25 -9.98 -6.99
C LEU A 163 -4.98 -10.82 -7.18
N ASP A 164 -4.82 -11.87 -6.39
CA ASP A 164 -3.78 -12.87 -6.61
C ASP A 164 -4.20 -13.79 -7.77
N GLU A 165 -3.44 -13.78 -8.86
CA GLU A 165 -3.77 -14.51 -10.10
C GLU A 165 -3.78 -16.04 -9.90
N ARG A 166 -3.13 -16.52 -8.85
CA ARG A 166 -2.92 -17.95 -8.62
C ARG A 166 -4.01 -18.54 -7.74
N THR A 167 -4.44 -17.79 -6.73
CA THR A 167 -5.51 -18.21 -5.82
C THR A 167 -6.88 -17.71 -6.26
N GLY A 168 -6.93 -16.61 -7.03
CA GLY A 168 -8.14 -15.87 -7.35
C GLY A 168 -8.70 -15.06 -6.17
N ASN A 169 -7.94 -14.96 -5.07
CA ASN A 169 -8.35 -14.26 -3.88
C ASN A 169 -8.08 -12.74 -4.00
N VAL A 170 -8.85 -11.95 -3.26
CA VAL A 170 -8.79 -10.48 -3.22
C VAL A 170 -8.88 -10.02 -1.77
N LEU A 171 -8.16 -8.95 -1.43
CA LEU A 171 -8.29 -8.32 -0.12
C LEU A 171 -9.57 -7.50 -0.06
N SER A 172 -10.48 -7.87 0.85
CA SER A 172 -11.67 -7.08 1.13
C SER A 172 -11.35 -5.85 2.00
N LEU A 173 -12.24 -4.84 1.95
CA LEU A 173 -12.09 -3.64 2.79
C LEU A 173 -12.10 -3.95 4.30
N ASN A 174 -12.85 -4.98 4.71
CA ASN A 174 -12.90 -5.41 6.11
C ASN A 174 -11.55 -6.01 6.54
N GLU A 175 -10.96 -6.88 5.71
CA GLU A 175 -9.64 -7.46 5.99
C GLU A 175 -8.56 -6.39 6.06
N ILE A 176 -8.60 -5.38 5.17
CA ILE A 176 -7.70 -4.23 5.24
C ILE A 176 -7.89 -3.49 6.57
N THR A 177 -9.13 -3.13 6.90
CA THR A 177 -9.45 -2.38 8.14
C THR A 177 -8.96 -3.13 9.38
N ASP A 178 -9.34 -4.39 9.51
CA ASP A 178 -9.02 -5.23 10.66
C ASP A 178 -7.52 -5.46 10.79
N THR A 179 -6.83 -5.66 9.67
CA THR A 179 -5.38 -5.94 9.66
C THR A 179 -4.58 -4.71 10.05
N PHE A 180 -4.88 -3.54 9.48
CA PHE A 180 -4.22 -2.29 9.87
C PHE A 180 -4.49 -1.96 11.34
N ALA A 181 -5.75 -2.08 11.79
CA ALA A 181 -6.12 -1.87 13.19
C ALA A 181 -5.41 -2.85 14.14
N LYS A 182 -5.25 -4.11 13.73
CA LYS A 182 -4.54 -5.13 14.51
C LYS A 182 -3.06 -4.81 14.67
N VAL A 183 -2.38 -4.44 13.57
CA VAL A 183 -0.92 -4.22 13.60
C VAL A 183 -0.57 -2.85 14.19
N TYR A 184 -1.29 -1.79 13.83
CA TYR A 184 -0.94 -0.41 14.17
C TYR A 184 -1.88 0.27 15.15
N GLY A 185 -3.05 -0.29 15.42
CA GLY A 185 -4.13 0.40 16.12
C GLY A 185 -4.82 1.44 15.23
N THR A 186 -5.78 2.17 15.79
CA THR A 186 -6.48 3.26 15.10
C THR A 186 -6.54 4.51 15.96
N SER A 187 -6.50 5.68 15.34
CA SER A 187 -6.68 6.98 15.99
C SER A 187 -7.08 8.02 14.97
N GLU A 188 -8.24 8.67 15.14
CA GLU A 188 -8.64 9.77 14.26
C GLU A 188 -7.77 11.03 14.45
N ALA A 189 -7.24 11.24 15.65
CA ALA A 189 -6.39 12.41 15.95
C ALA A 189 -4.96 12.23 15.43
N LYS A 190 -4.42 11.01 15.55
CA LYS A 190 -3.06 10.67 15.12
C LYS A 190 -3.05 9.31 14.40
N PRO A 191 -3.61 9.24 13.17
CA PRO A 191 -3.60 8.00 12.41
C PRO A 191 -2.17 7.49 12.21
N PRO A 192 -1.94 6.16 12.22
CA PRO A 192 -0.60 5.57 12.06
C PRO A 192 0.02 5.79 10.68
N PHE A 193 -0.80 6.03 9.65
CA PHE A 193 -0.37 6.33 8.30
C PHE A 193 -0.69 7.78 7.93
N GLU A 194 0.25 8.40 7.21
CA GLU A 194 0.03 9.71 6.61
C GLU A 194 -0.87 9.56 5.37
N MET A 195 -0.64 8.50 4.58
CA MET A 195 -1.44 8.20 3.40
C MET A 195 -1.58 6.69 3.18
N VAL A 196 -2.73 6.27 2.66
CA VAL A 196 -2.89 4.98 1.98
C VAL A 196 -3.27 5.25 0.52
N GLY A 197 -2.51 4.71 -0.40
CA GLY A 197 -2.69 4.81 -1.84
C GLY A 197 -3.17 3.51 -2.45
N PHE A 198 -4.02 3.63 -3.47
CA PHE A 198 -4.44 2.52 -4.30
C PHE A 198 -4.07 2.87 -5.74
N ASP A 199 -2.97 2.28 -6.21
CA ASP A 199 -2.64 2.22 -7.64
C ASP A 199 -3.42 1.04 -8.22
N ALA A 200 -4.73 1.26 -8.28
CA ALA A 200 -5.75 0.23 -8.49
C ALA A 200 -7.11 0.85 -8.84
N CYS A 201 -7.77 0.26 -9.83
CA CYS A 201 -9.07 0.68 -10.33
C CYS A 201 -10.16 0.81 -9.24
N LEU A 202 -11.07 1.78 -9.39
CA LEU A 202 -12.35 1.86 -8.67
C LEU A 202 -12.25 2.02 -7.14
N MET A 203 -11.08 2.32 -6.59
CA MET A 203 -10.88 2.35 -5.14
C MET A 203 -11.31 3.66 -4.46
N ALA A 204 -11.57 4.74 -5.19
CA ALA A 204 -12.03 6.03 -4.63
C ALA A 204 -13.54 6.01 -4.30
N THR A 205 -13.98 5.03 -3.52
CA THR A 205 -15.36 4.97 -3.02
C THR A 205 -15.46 5.54 -1.61
N TYR A 206 -16.68 5.90 -1.20
CA TYR A 206 -16.96 6.27 0.18
C TYR A 206 -16.60 5.14 1.16
N ASP A 207 -16.91 3.88 0.82
CA ASP A 207 -16.66 2.73 1.69
C ASP A 207 -15.15 2.49 1.89
N THR A 208 -14.34 2.63 0.83
CA THR A 208 -12.88 2.53 0.95
C THR A 208 -12.33 3.65 1.84
N ALA A 209 -12.78 4.90 1.63
CA ALA A 209 -12.36 6.01 2.47
C ALA A 209 -12.78 5.80 3.94
N ASN A 210 -13.97 5.27 4.17
CA ASN A 210 -14.48 4.98 5.51
C ASN A 210 -13.74 3.80 6.17
N ALA A 211 -13.34 2.79 5.41
CA ALA A 211 -12.51 1.67 5.88
C ALA A 211 -11.16 2.14 6.44
N LEU A 212 -10.63 3.27 5.93
CA LEU A 212 -9.38 3.86 6.40
C LEU A 212 -9.52 4.85 7.56
N LYS A 213 -10.73 5.01 8.10
CA LYS A 213 -10.98 5.94 9.20
C LYS A 213 -10.16 5.58 10.44
N GLY A 214 -9.33 6.53 10.88
CA GLY A 214 -8.42 6.32 12.01
C GLY A 214 -7.17 5.49 11.69
N ILE A 215 -7.03 5.00 10.45
CA ILE A 215 -5.84 4.31 9.95
C ILE A 215 -4.92 5.28 9.21
N SER A 216 -5.50 6.15 8.36
CA SER A 216 -4.77 7.11 7.55
C SER A 216 -5.30 8.54 7.69
N ARG A 217 -4.45 9.55 7.44
CA ARG A 217 -4.91 10.94 7.26
C ARG A 217 -5.48 11.17 5.87
N TYR A 218 -4.82 10.65 4.85
CA TYR A 218 -5.21 10.83 3.45
C TYR A 218 -5.37 9.50 2.72
N MET A 219 -6.19 9.51 1.67
CA MET A 219 -6.29 8.41 0.72
C MET A 219 -6.10 8.95 -0.69
N THR A 220 -5.31 8.26 -1.52
CA THR A 220 -5.19 8.57 -2.95
C THR A 220 -5.68 7.38 -3.75
N ALA A 221 -6.69 7.58 -4.61
CA ALA A 221 -7.31 6.50 -5.39
C ALA A 221 -8.06 7.04 -6.62
N SER A 222 -8.36 6.14 -7.56
CA SER A 222 -9.18 6.41 -8.75
C SER A 222 -10.65 6.04 -8.55
N GLU A 223 -11.57 6.87 -9.04
CA GLU A 223 -13.02 6.54 -9.08
C GLU A 223 -13.32 5.54 -10.19
N GLU A 224 -12.54 5.57 -11.27
CA GLU A 224 -12.68 4.72 -12.44
C GLU A 224 -11.49 3.76 -12.62
N THR A 225 -11.44 3.06 -13.75
CA THR A 225 -10.29 2.25 -14.15
C THR A 225 -9.02 3.09 -14.29
N GLU A 226 -7.89 2.60 -13.80
CA GLU A 226 -6.58 3.21 -14.05
C GLU A 226 -5.97 2.59 -15.32
N PRO A 227 -5.43 3.39 -16.26
CA PRO A 227 -4.71 2.85 -17.40
C PRO A 227 -3.46 2.08 -16.97
N GLY A 228 -3.05 1.06 -17.74
CA GLY A 228 -1.91 0.20 -17.41
C GLY A 228 -0.54 0.88 -17.33
N ASN A 229 -0.44 2.18 -17.63
CA ASN A 229 0.77 2.95 -17.34
C ASN A 229 0.96 3.28 -15.85
N GLY A 230 -0.04 3.00 -14.99
CA GLY A 230 0.06 3.15 -13.53
C GLY A 230 0.43 4.56 -13.06
N TRP A 231 0.80 4.65 -11.78
CA TRP A 231 1.37 5.88 -11.20
C TRP A 231 2.81 6.09 -11.66
N ASP A 232 3.23 7.35 -11.85
CA ASP A 232 4.63 7.65 -12.24
C ASP A 232 5.56 7.65 -11.01
N TYR A 233 6.11 6.48 -10.67
CA TYR A 233 6.97 6.27 -9.51
C TYR A 233 8.28 7.07 -9.60
N THR A 234 8.74 7.37 -10.81
CA THR A 234 9.91 8.25 -10.98
C THR A 234 9.61 9.65 -10.48
N LYS A 235 8.43 10.19 -10.80
CA LYS A 235 8.06 11.57 -10.47
C LYS A 235 7.62 11.73 -9.03
N TRP A 236 6.67 10.94 -8.54
CA TRP A 236 6.10 11.22 -7.23
C TRP A 236 7.10 10.88 -6.11
N VAL A 237 7.78 9.73 -6.21
CA VAL A 237 8.85 9.37 -5.25
C VAL A 237 10.03 10.33 -5.38
N GLY A 238 10.38 10.75 -6.60
CA GLY A 238 11.42 11.74 -6.82
C GLY A 238 11.09 13.11 -6.22
N THR A 239 9.82 13.51 -6.26
CA THR A 239 9.37 14.77 -5.65
C THR A 239 9.41 14.68 -4.12
N LEU A 240 9.00 13.55 -3.55
CA LEU A 240 9.15 13.28 -2.11
C LEU A 240 10.63 13.27 -1.69
N ALA A 241 11.49 12.58 -2.45
CA ALA A 241 12.93 12.52 -2.20
C ALA A 241 13.59 13.91 -2.19
N ASN A 242 13.12 14.82 -3.05
CA ASN A 242 13.62 16.20 -3.12
C ASN A 242 13.00 17.12 -2.06
N ASN A 243 11.82 16.80 -1.54
CA ASN A 243 11.14 17.59 -0.51
C ASN A 243 10.45 16.70 0.55
N PRO A 244 11.21 16.04 1.46
CA PRO A 244 10.61 15.20 2.49
C PRO A 244 9.71 15.95 3.48
N SER A 245 9.81 17.29 3.56
CA SER A 245 9.00 18.10 4.47
C SER A 245 7.51 18.17 4.12
N MET A 246 7.13 17.76 2.91
CA MET A 246 5.75 17.80 2.44
C MET A 246 4.79 17.01 3.35
N ASP A 247 3.52 17.38 3.38
CA ASP A 247 2.49 16.59 4.08
C ASP A 247 1.79 15.58 3.15
N GLY A 248 0.89 14.76 3.70
CA GLY A 248 0.15 13.77 2.91
C GLY A 248 -0.79 14.38 1.86
N ALA A 249 -1.30 15.60 2.07
CA ALA A 249 -2.13 16.28 1.07
C ALA A 249 -1.28 16.73 -0.12
N GLU A 250 -0.10 17.29 0.16
CA GLU A 250 0.89 17.66 -0.86
C GLU A 250 1.38 16.44 -1.63
N LEU A 251 1.75 15.37 -0.93
CA LEU A 251 2.14 14.10 -1.57
C LEU A 251 1.03 13.55 -2.45
N GLY A 252 -0.23 13.59 -1.99
CA GLY A 252 -1.35 13.06 -2.75
C GLY A 252 -1.62 13.87 -4.01
N ARG A 253 -1.50 15.20 -3.93
CA ARG A 253 -1.55 16.08 -5.10
C ARG A 253 -0.43 15.78 -6.09
N VAL A 254 0.81 15.59 -5.61
CA VAL A 254 1.94 15.23 -6.46
C VAL A 254 1.67 13.92 -7.21
N ILE A 255 1.12 12.91 -6.53
CA ILE A 255 0.73 11.65 -7.16
C ILE A 255 -0.34 11.90 -8.24
N CYS A 256 -1.45 12.58 -7.91
CA CYS A 256 -2.51 12.90 -8.87
C CYS A 256 -1.99 13.67 -10.09
N ASP A 257 -1.20 14.71 -9.88
CA ASP A 257 -0.71 15.58 -10.94
C ASP A 257 0.29 14.84 -11.85
N SER A 258 1.18 14.04 -11.25
CA SER A 258 2.16 13.25 -12.02
C SER A 258 1.50 12.13 -12.82
N TYR A 259 0.54 11.40 -12.22
CA TYR A 259 -0.28 10.40 -12.91
C TYR A 259 -1.05 11.01 -14.08
N MET A 260 -1.80 12.09 -13.84
CA MET A 260 -2.58 12.74 -14.90
C MET A 260 -1.68 13.31 -16.01
N LYS A 261 -0.47 13.75 -15.68
CA LYS A 261 0.52 14.17 -16.68
C LYS A 261 1.01 12.96 -17.49
N GLY A 262 1.40 11.86 -16.83
CA GLY A 262 1.79 10.62 -17.48
C GLY A 262 0.71 10.13 -18.45
N CYS A 263 -0.55 10.05 -18.00
CA CYS A 263 -1.67 9.65 -18.85
C CYS A 263 -1.84 10.57 -20.08
N ARG A 264 -1.55 11.87 -19.99
CA ARG A 264 -1.58 12.77 -21.16
C ARG A 264 -0.45 12.47 -22.13
N GLU A 265 0.74 12.17 -21.62
CA GLU A 265 1.91 11.83 -22.42
C GLU A 265 1.72 10.48 -23.14
N TYR A 266 1.06 9.51 -22.49
CA TYR A 266 0.71 8.21 -23.07
C TYR A 266 -0.60 8.19 -23.87
N GLY A 267 -1.38 9.29 -23.88
CA GLY A 267 -2.65 9.38 -24.61
C GLY A 267 -3.80 8.59 -23.99
N THR A 268 -3.77 8.34 -22.68
CA THR A 268 -4.78 7.60 -21.90
C THR A 268 -5.59 8.48 -20.94
N ALA A 269 -5.38 9.80 -20.98
CA ALA A 269 -5.99 10.76 -20.06
C ALA A 269 -7.52 10.85 -20.13
N ASP A 270 -8.15 10.38 -21.21
CA ASP A 270 -9.61 10.33 -21.37
C ASP A 270 -10.28 9.28 -20.46
N LYS A 271 -9.49 8.33 -19.94
CA LYS A 271 -9.94 7.25 -19.06
C LYS A 271 -9.39 7.36 -17.64
N ALA A 272 -8.62 8.42 -17.35
CA ALA A 272 -7.89 8.56 -16.10
C ALA A 272 -8.65 9.46 -15.11
N THR A 273 -8.83 8.96 -13.89
CA THR A 273 -9.24 9.74 -12.72
C THR A 273 -8.29 9.45 -11.57
N LEU A 274 -7.99 10.44 -10.74
CA LEU A 274 -7.32 10.21 -9.46
C LEU A 274 -7.62 11.38 -8.53
N SER A 275 -7.84 11.08 -7.25
CA SER A 275 -8.12 12.09 -6.25
C SER A 275 -7.38 11.80 -4.95
N VAL A 276 -7.05 12.86 -4.21
CA VAL A 276 -6.61 12.78 -2.81
C VAL A 276 -7.77 13.20 -1.90
N ILE A 277 -8.10 12.34 -0.95
CA ILE A 277 -9.24 12.47 -0.05
C ILE A 277 -8.72 12.65 1.38
N ASP A 278 -9.17 13.72 2.05
CA ASP A 278 -8.94 13.94 3.48
C ASP A 278 -9.91 13.08 4.29
N ILE A 279 -9.39 12.04 4.93
CA ILE A 279 -10.17 11.05 5.69
C ILE A 279 -10.87 11.70 6.89
N SER A 280 -10.35 12.82 7.41
CA SER A 280 -11.00 13.57 8.50
C SER A 280 -12.37 14.12 8.10
N LYS A 281 -12.70 14.19 6.79
CA LYS A 281 -13.99 14.70 6.30
C LYS A 281 -15.04 13.62 6.14
N ILE A 282 -14.64 12.35 6.12
CA ILE A 282 -15.55 11.21 5.90
C ILE A 282 -16.68 11.12 6.93
N PRO A 283 -16.45 11.36 8.25
CA PRO A 283 -17.55 11.35 9.22
C PRO A 283 -18.64 12.40 8.93
N ALA A 284 -18.25 13.59 8.45
CA ALA A 284 -19.20 14.64 8.11
C ALA A 284 -19.98 14.29 6.84
N LEU A 285 -19.32 13.69 5.84
CA LEU A 285 -19.95 13.20 4.62
C LEU A 285 -20.96 12.07 4.93
N GLY A 286 -20.58 11.12 5.77
CA GLY A 286 -21.48 10.03 6.21
C GLY A 286 -22.76 10.56 6.84
N LYS A 287 -22.63 11.52 7.78
CA LYS A 287 -23.79 12.17 8.40
C LYS A 287 -24.67 12.90 7.38
N ALA A 288 -24.07 13.57 6.39
CA ALA A 288 -24.83 14.24 5.33
C ALA A 288 -25.60 13.23 4.46
N TYR A 289 -24.96 12.11 4.11
CA TYR A 289 -25.58 11.05 3.31
C TYR A 289 -26.73 10.35 4.05
N GLU A 290 -26.56 10.06 5.34
CA GLU A 290 -27.63 9.52 6.21
C GLU A 290 -28.83 10.47 6.29
N ASN A 291 -28.57 11.76 6.53
CA ASN A 291 -29.63 12.77 6.58
C ASN A 291 -30.39 12.88 5.25
N TYR A 292 -29.67 12.82 4.13
CA TYR A 292 -30.27 12.79 2.80
C TYR A 292 -31.19 11.57 2.65
N GLY A 293 -30.73 10.37 3.03
CA GLY A 293 -31.53 9.15 2.97
C GLY A 293 -32.80 9.21 3.82
N ILE A 294 -32.70 9.75 5.03
CA ILE A 294 -33.86 9.97 5.92
C ILE A 294 -34.88 10.90 5.27
N GLU A 295 -34.43 12.01 4.68
CA GLU A 295 -35.34 12.98 4.06
C GLU A 295 -35.99 12.44 2.78
N ALA A 296 -35.20 11.77 1.93
CA ALA A 296 -35.71 11.09 0.74
C ALA A 296 -36.79 10.06 1.08
N LEU A 297 -36.59 9.26 2.14
CA LEU A 297 -37.57 8.28 2.60
C LEU A 297 -38.87 8.93 3.09
N LYS A 298 -38.79 10.03 3.84
CA LYS A 298 -39.98 10.78 4.29
C LYS A 298 -40.79 11.30 3.12
N LEU A 299 -40.13 11.92 2.13
CA LEU A 299 -40.81 12.45 0.94
C LEU A 299 -41.46 11.35 0.11
N ALA A 300 -40.78 10.22 -0.07
CA ALA A 300 -41.36 9.06 -0.77
C ALA A 300 -42.58 8.48 -0.04
N SER A 301 -42.53 8.40 1.30
CA SER A 301 -43.62 7.87 2.12
C SER A 301 -44.85 8.79 2.16
N ASN A 302 -44.66 10.09 2.01
CA ASN A 302 -45.76 11.06 1.93
C ASN A 302 -46.39 11.15 0.52
N ASN A 303 -45.75 10.55 -0.49
CA ASN A 303 -46.24 10.48 -1.87
C ASN A 303 -46.98 9.17 -2.18
N VAL A 304 -47.50 8.46 -1.17
CA VAL A 304 -48.41 7.33 -1.42
C VAL A 304 -49.69 7.88 -2.05
N VAL A 305 -49.76 7.81 -3.37
CA VAL A 305 -51.01 7.99 -4.13
C VAL A 305 -51.91 6.83 -3.71
N THR A 306 -52.95 7.13 -2.92
CA THR A 306 -54.04 6.18 -2.68
C THR A 306 -54.66 5.79 -4.03
N PRO A 307 -54.86 4.49 -4.29
CA PRO A 307 -55.36 3.97 -5.57
C PRO A 307 -56.73 4.54 -5.96
#